data_AF-A0A2L1KI54-F1
#
_entry.id   AF-A0A2L1KI54-F1
#
_cell.length_a   1.000
_cell.length_b   1.000
_cell.length_c   1.000
_cell.angle_alpha   90.00
_cell.angle_beta   90.00
_cell.angle_gamma   90.00
#
_symmetry.space_group_name_H-M   'P 1'
#
loop_
_entity.id
_entity.type
_entity.pdbx_description
1 polymer ?
#
loop_
_entity_poly.entity_id
_entity_poly.type
_entity_poly.pdbx_seq_one_letter_code
_entity_poly.pdbx_strand_id
1 'polypeptide(L)'
;MCSHYEAPESQRLIAGFGVAPEAQFRIDLWPCYEGPFIRLRDTESDEEGPEFEALVGQFGLLPFWAKTRTLGRDTYNARTETVATKPSYRAAWRESKHCIIPAAAIYEPDWRTGKSVPTRISRKEAASCRSLGYGSDGRLL
;
A
#
# COMPACT_ATOMS: atom_id res chain seq x y z
N MET A 1 -9.97 -8.57 -8.83
CA MET A 1 -9.70 -7.35 -8.03
C MET A 1 -9.08 -7.88 -6.77
N CYS A 2 -7.79 -7.63 -6.58
CA CYS A 2 -7.01 -8.26 -5.53
C CYS A 2 -7.55 -7.92 -4.14
N SER A 3 -8.02 -8.93 -3.41
CA SER A 3 -8.46 -8.81 -2.03
C SER A 3 -7.52 -9.51 -1.05
N HIS A 4 -6.42 -10.10 -1.53
CA HIS A 4 -5.52 -10.90 -0.71
C HIS A 4 -4.07 -10.66 -1.16
N TYR A 5 -3.23 -10.23 -0.23
CA TYR A 5 -1.81 -10.03 -0.50
C TYR A 5 -0.94 -10.35 0.71
N GLU A 6 0.34 -10.59 0.46
CA GLU A 6 1.38 -10.73 1.46
C GLU A 6 2.17 -9.43 1.56
N ALA A 7 2.18 -8.78 2.72
CA ALA A 7 3.13 -7.72 3.01
C ALA A 7 4.55 -8.29 3.18
N PRO A 8 5.61 -7.56 2.83
CA PRO A 8 6.97 -7.97 3.15
C PRO A 8 7.27 -7.76 4.64
N GLU A 9 8.24 -8.51 5.15
CA GLU A 9 8.77 -8.32 6.51
C GLU A 9 9.48 -6.98 6.68
N SER A 10 9.55 -6.46 7.91
CA SER A 10 10.19 -5.18 8.22
C SER A 10 11.62 -5.07 7.70
N GLN A 11 12.39 -6.15 7.70
CA GLN A 11 13.76 -6.16 7.16
C GLN A 11 13.79 -5.89 5.65
N ARG A 12 12.83 -6.44 4.90
CA ARG A 12 12.68 -6.18 3.46
C ARG A 12 12.15 -4.78 3.19
N LEU A 13 11.30 -4.24 4.05
CA LEU A 13 10.86 -2.83 4.00
C LEU A 13 12.04 -1.88 4.19
N ILE A 14 12.86 -2.10 5.22
CA ILE A 14 14.09 -1.31 5.47
C ILE A 14 15.05 -1.42 4.29
N ALA A 15 15.29 -2.63 3.77
CA ALA A 15 16.20 -2.81 2.63
C ALA A 15 15.70 -2.13 1.33
N GLY A 16 14.38 -2.07 1.11
CA GLY A 16 13.80 -1.50 -0.11
C GLY A 16 13.48 0.00 -0.03
N PHE A 17 13.07 0.48 1.14
CA PHE A 17 12.53 1.83 1.35
C PHE A 17 13.26 2.62 2.45
N GLY A 18 14.18 2.01 3.19
CA GLY A 18 14.90 2.64 4.30
C GLY A 18 14.07 2.78 5.58
N VAL A 19 12.81 2.37 5.57
CA VAL A 19 11.85 2.53 6.67
C VAL A 19 11.02 1.28 6.89
N ALA A 20 10.57 1.07 8.13
CA ALA A 20 9.56 0.08 8.48
C ALA A 20 8.69 0.60 9.63
N PRO A 21 7.42 0.17 9.75
CA PRO A 21 6.58 0.57 10.86
C PRO A 21 7.12 0.02 12.19
N GLU A 22 7.04 0.83 13.24
CA GLU A 22 7.32 0.38 14.62
C GLU A 22 6.20 -0.51 15.16
N ALA A 23 4.95 -0.18 14.79
CA ALA A 23 3.79 -0.97 15.17
C ALA A 23 3.78 -2.33 14.46
N GLN A 24 3.30 -3.35 15.17
CA GLN A 24 3.11 -4.69 14.59
C GLN A 24 2.02 -4.68 13.52
N PHE A 25 2.21 -5.46 12.46
CA PHE A 25 1.27 -5.60 11.37
C PHE A 25 1.18 -7.06 10.91
N ARG A 26 0.11 -7.38 10.16
CA ARG A 26 -0.08 -8.71 9.58
C ARG A 26 0.68 -8.81 8.25
N ILE A 27 1.23 -10.00 8.00
CA ILE A 27 1.85 -10.34 6.71
C ILE A 27 0.77 -10.81 5.72
N ASP A 28 -0.06 -11.77 6.10
CA ASP A 28 -1.17 -12.26 5.29
C ASP A 28 -2.41 -11.35 5.46
N LEU A 29 -2.76 -10.61 4.40
CA LEU A 29 -3.69 -9.48 4.49
C LEU A 29 -4.94 -9.65 3.62
N TRP A 30 -6.09 -9.40 4.27
CA TRP A 30 -7.43 -9.36 3.69
C TRP A 30 -8.10 -8.00 3.97
N PRO A 31 -9.20 -7.62 3.31
CA PRO A 31 -9.83 -6.33 3.53
C PRO A 31 -10.21 -6.15 5.00
N CYS A 32 -10.05 -4.93 5.50
CA CYS A 32 -10.15 -4.53 6.90
C CYS A 32 -9.02 -5.00 7.84
N TYR A 33 -8.03 -5.77 7.38
CA TYR A 33 -6.86 -6.08 8.20
C TYR A 33 -5.88 -4.90 8.22
N GLU A 34 -4.99 -4.88 9.21
CA GLU A 34 -3.97 -3.84 9.40
C GLU A 34 -2.63 -4.29 8.84
N GLY A 35 -2.14 -3.55 7.85
CA GLY A 35 -0.92 -3.81 7.10
C GLY A 35 -0.05 -2.55 6.96
N PRO A 36 1.19 -2.70 6.50
CA PRO A 36 2.10 -1.58 6.33
C PRO A 36 1.71 -0.76 5.09
N PHE A 37 1.89 0.55 5.17
CA PHE A 37 1.90 1.45 4.02
C PHE A 37 2.98 2.50 4.19
N ILE A 38 3.50 3.02 3.08
CA ILE A 38 4.58 4.00 3.07
C ILE A 38 4.06 5.27 2.40
N ARG A 39 4.31 6.43 2.99
CA ARG A 39 3.97 7.73 2.40
C ARG A 39 5.10 8.73 2.58
N LEU A 40 5.03 9.83 1.85
CA LEU A 40 5.85 11.00 2.15
C LEU A 40 5.45 11.53 3.53
N ARG A 41 6.45 11.84 4.34
CA ARG A 41 6.25 12.52 5.62
C ARG A 41 5.77 13.95 5.35
N ASP A 42 4.92 14.44 6.23
CA ASP A 42 4.46 15.83 6.14
C ASP A 42 5.63 16.78 6.42
N THR A 43 5.97 17.61 5.42
CA THR A 43 7.10 18.54 5.47
C THR A 43 6.87 19.71 6.42
N GLU A 44 5.64 19.88 6.94
CA GLU A 44 5.34 20.89 7.96
C GLU A 44 5.75 20.45 9.39
N SER A 45 6.28 19.23 9.55
CA SER A 45 6.88 18.79 10.83
C SER A 45 8.32 19.30 10.98
N ASP A 46 8.59 20.08 12.03
CA ASP A 46 9.94 20.56 12.39
C ASP A 46 10.89 19.44 12.87
N GLU A 47 10.45 18.18 12.86
CA GLU A 47 11.25 17.05 13.30
C GLU A 47 12.20 16.57 12.20
N GLU A 48 13.48 16.41 12.54
CA GLU A 48 14.46 15.75 11.67
C GLU A 48 14.14 14.26 11.53
N GLY A 49 14.08 13.77 10.29
CA GLY A 49 13.72 12.38 10.01
C GLY A 49 13.76 12.04 8.52
N PRO A 50 13.59 10.76 8.16
CA PRO A 50 13.56 10.33 6.77
C PRO A 50 12.42 11.01 5.98
N GLU A 51 12.61 11.15 4.68
CA GLU A 51 11.60 11.73 3.77
C GLU A 51 10.32 10.87 3.69
N PHE A 52 10.47 9.56 3.79
CA PHE A 52 9.38 8.61 3.85
C PHE A 52 9.10 8.18 5.29
N GLU A 53 7.85 7.91 5.59
CA GLU A 53 7.44 7.22 6.81
C GLU A 53 6.67 5.95 6.48
N ALA A 54 6.86 4.91 7.29
CA ALA A 54 6.13 3.67 7.20
C ALA A 54 5.20 3.53 8.40
N LEU A 55 3.91 3.36 8.14
CA LEU A 55 2.86 3.30 9.14
C LEU A 55 2.03 2.03 8.98
N VAL A 56 1.24 1.71 10.00
CA VAL A 56 0.26 0.62 9.93
C VAL A 56 -1.13 1.21 9.70
N GLY A 57 -1.84 0.67 8.71
CA GLY A 57 -3.16 1.15 8.31
C GLY A 57 -4.08 0.02 7.86
N GLN A 58 -5.37 0.31 7.83
CA GLN A 58 -6.37 -0.65 7.38
C GLN A 58 -6.33 -0.84 5.85
N PHE A 59 -6.35 -2.09 5.39
CA PHE A 59 -6.56 -2.43 3.99
C PHE A 59 -8.02 -2.14 3.60
N GLY A 60 -8.23 -0.93 3.05
CA GLY A 60 -9.55 -0.39 2.75
C GLY A 60 -9.68 1.04 3.26
N LEU A 61 -9.81 1.99 2.33
CA LEU A 61 -9.89 3.41 2.66
C LEU A 61 -11.16 3.70 3.46
N LEU A 62 -11.01 4.38 4.60
CA LEU A 62 -12.13 4.92 5.36
C LEU A 62 -12.26 6.42 5.08
N PRO A 63 -13.28 6.85 4.32
CA PRO A 63 -13.58 8.27 4.17
C PRO A 63 -13.87 8.90 5.54
N PHE A 64 -13.64 10.21 5.67
CA PHE A 64 -13.86 10.94 6.94
C PHE A 64 -15.29 10.83 7.49
N TRP A 65 -16.28 10.55 6.63
CA TRP A 65 -17.69 10.38 7.01
C TRP A 65 -18.06 8.94 7.36
N ALA A 66 -17.13 7.99 7.23
CA ALA A 66 -17.36 6.58 7.52
C ALA A 66 -17.65 6.39 9.02
N LYS A 67 -18.78 5.77 9.33
CA LYS A 67 -19.19 5.48 10.72
C LYS A 67 -18.65 4.15 11.24
N THR A 68 -18.22 3.27 10.35
CA THR A 68 -17.77 1.92 10.69
C THR A 68 -16.53 1.55 9.90
N ARG A 69 -15.65 0.76 10.53
CA ARG A 69 -14.46 0.18 9.88
C ARG A 69 -14.81 -0.80 8.76
N THR A 70 -16.01 -1.37 8.79
CA THR A 70 -16.48 -2.38 7.85
C THR A 70 -16.61 -1.88 6.42
N LEU A 71 -16.75 -0.57 6.22
CA LEU A 71 -16.77 0.04 4.89
C LEU A 71 -15.48 -0.25 4.10
N GLY A 72 -14.37 -0.56 4.80
CA GLY A 72 -13.13 -1.02 4.17
C GLY A 72 -13.30 -2.22 3.24
N ARG A 73 -14.34 -3.05 3.45
CA ARG A 73 -14.67 -4.18 2.55
C ARG A 73 -15.17 -3.73 1.18
N ASP A 74 -15.62 -2.49 1.04
CA ASP A 74 -16.09 -1.93 -0.23
C ASP A 74 -15.08 -0.95 -0.85
N THR A 75 -14.02 -0.63 -0.12
CA THR A 75 -13.04 0.42 -0.48
C THR A 75 -11.58 -0.05 -0.46
N TYR A 76 -11.33 -1.36 -0.45
CA TYR A 76 -9.99 -1.94 -0.54
C TYR A 76 -9.35 -1.80 -1.92
N ASN A 77 -10.15 -1.59 -2.98
CA ASN A 77 -9.64 -1.27 -4.30
C ASN A 77 -10.34 -0.05 -4.89
N ALA A 78 -9.56 0.82 -5.53
CA ALA A 78 -10.05 1.95 -6.30
C ALA A 78 -9.73 1.74 -7.79
N ARG A 79 -10.71 2.02 -8.65
CA ARG A 79 -10.52 2.04 -10.12
C ARG A 79 -9.99 3.40 -10.53
N THR A 80 -8.85 3.44 -11.23
CA THR A 80 -8.18 4.69 -11.67
C THR A 80 -9.11 5.59 -12.48
N GLU A 81 -10.04 5.02 -13.26
CA GLU A 81 -11.00 5.76 -14.08
C GLU A 81 -12.01 6.56 -13.23
N THR A 82 -12.22 6.19 -11.97
CA THR A 82 -13.27 6.76 -11.12
C THR A 82 -12.79 7.27 -9.75
N VAL A 83 -11.50 7.09 -9.44
CA VAL A 83 -10.92 7.46 -8.14
C VAL A 83 -11.04 8.97 -7.86
N ALA A 84 -10.96 9.80 -8.89
CA ALA A 84 -11.06 11.25 -8.75
C ALA A 84 -12.50 11.75 -8.46
N THR A 85 -13.53 10.97 -8.79
CA THR A 85 -14.94 11.41 -8.73
C THR A 85 -15.75 10.72 -7.64
N LYS A 86 -15.44 9.45 -7.31
CA LYS A 86 -16.19 8.67 -6.32
C LYS A 86 -16.08 9.29 -4.92
N PRO A 87 -17.20 9.43 -4.17
CA PRO A 87 -17.22 10.05 -2.84
C PRO A 87 -16.22 9.46 -1.84
N SER A 88 -15.95 8.15 -1.93
CA SER A 88 -15.02 7.48 -1.03
C SER A 88 -13.56 7.91 -1.22
N TYR A 89 -13.17 8.29 -2.44
CA TYR A 89 -11.77 8.50 -2.80
C TYR A 89 -11.43 9.95 -3.19
N ARG A 90 -12.41 10.70 -3.72
CA ARG A 90 -12.19 12.03 -4.33
C ARG A 90 -11.45 13.03 -3.45
N ALA A 91 -11.67 12.99 -2.12
CA ALA A 91 -11.01 13.89 -1.18
C ALA A 91 -9.52 13.53 -1.06
N ALA A 92 -9.21 12.26 -0.78
CA ALA A 92 -7.84 11.76 -0.69
C ALA A 92 -7.07 11.96 -2.01
N TRP A 93 -7.74 11.76 -3.15
CA TRP A 93 -7.17 11.99 -4.48
C TRP A 93 -6.81 13.47 -4.69
N ARG A 94 -7.75 14.39 -4.42
CA ARG A 94 -7.53 15.83 -4.58
C ARG A 94 -6.43 16.36 -3.66
N GLU A 95 -6.35 15.83 -2.44
CA GLU A 95 -5.36 16.19 -1.44
C GLU A 95 -4.01 15.47 -1.64
N SER A 96 -3.84 14.73 -2.75
CA SER A 96 -2.62 13.98 -3.07
C SER A 96 -2.13 13.08 -1.93
N LYS A 97 -3.06 12.45 -1.20
CA LYS A 97 -2.79 11.50 -0.10
C LYS A 97 -2.36 10.14 -0.65
N HIS A 98 -1.30 10.15 -1.43
CA HIS A 98 -0.74 8.96 -2.06
C HIS A 98 0.11 8.16 -1.06
N CYS A 99 0.08 6.85 -1.21
CA CYS A 99 0.94 5.94 -0.47
C CYS A 99 1.31 4.75 -1.35
N ILE A 100 2.37 4.06 -0.95
CA ILE A 100 2.80 2.80 -1.50
C ILE A 100 2.32 1.70 -0.54
N ILE A 101 1.63 0.70 -1.09
CA ILE A 101 1.31 -0.54 -0.38
C ILE A 101 2.40 -1.56 -0.74
N PRO A 102 3.38 -1.82 0.13
CA PRO A 102 4.42 -2.79 -0.14
C PRO A 102 3.84 -4.22 -0.11
N ALA A 103 4.11 -5.00 -1.15
CA ALA A 103 3.64 -6.38 -1.26
C ALA A 103 4.78 -7.31 -1.73
N ALA A 104 4.98 -8.41 -1.00
CA ALA A 104 5.84 -9.51 -1.41
C ALA A 104 5.17 -10.37 -2.49
N ALA A 105 3.85 -10.53 -2.41
CA ALA A 105 3.02 -11.15 -3.42
C ALA A 105 1.58 -10.67 -3.32
N ILE A 106 0.84 -10.84 -4.41
CA ILE A 106 -0.62 -10.74 -4.44
C ILE A 106 -1.22 -12.10 -4.79
N TYR A 107 -2.47 -12.31 -4.41
CA TYR A 107 -3.23 -13.51 -4.74
C TYR A 107 -4.44 -13.15 -5.57
N GLU A 108 -4.60 -13.83 -6.71
CA GLU A 108 -5.79 -13.73 -7.55
C GLU A 108 -6.34 -15.14 -7.82
N PRO A 109 -7.67 -15.30 -7.94
CA PRO A 109 -8.27 -16.58 -8.23
C PRO A 109 -8.06 -16.96 -9.71
N ASP A 110 -7.47 -18.13 -9.97
CA ASP A 110 -7.42 -18.74 -11.30
C ASP A 110 -8.66 -19.64 -11.48
N TRP A 111 -9.44 -19.35 -12.52
CA TRP A 111 -10.69 -20.03 -12.87
C TRP A 111 -10.57 -21.00 -14.06
N ARG A 112 -9.37 -21.21 -14.62
CA ARG A 112 -9.16 -22.08 -15.79
C ARG A 112 -9.59 -23.54 -15.56
N THR A 113 -9.64 -23.96 -14.31
CA THR A 113 -10.12 -25.29 -13.89
C THR A 113 -11.63 -25.37 -13.65
N GLY A 114 -12.36 -24.26 -13.82
CA GLY A 114 -13.77 -24.13 -13.43
C GLY A 114 -14.00 -23.97 -11.92
N LYS A 115 -12.94 -23.96 -11.11
CA LYS A 115 -12.96 -23.67 -9.67
C LYS A 115 -12.00 -22.51 -9.37
N SER A 116 -12.28 -21.77 -8.30
CA SER A 116 -11.37 -20.73 -7.80
C SER A 116 -10.15 -21.38 -7.15
N VAL A 117 -8.99 -21.30 -7.83
CA VAL A 117 -7.71 -21.74 -7.28
C VAL A 117 -6.87 -20.52 -6.91
N PRO A 118 -6.54 -20.30 -5.62
CA PRO A 118 -5.68 -19.17 -5.23
C PRO A 118 -4.32 -19.25 -5.92
N THR A 119 -3.98 -18.23 -6.69
CA THR A 119 -2.71 -18.16 -7.43
C THR A 119 -1.86 -17.04 -6.90
N ARG A 120 -0.69 -17.39 -6.35
CA ARG A 120 0.30 -16.45 -5.83
C ARG A 120 1.09 -15.82 -6.97
N ILE A 121 1.09 -14.50 -7.05
CA ILE A 121 1.81 -13.72 -8.04
C ILE A 121 2.83 -12.86 -7.29
N SER A 122 4.12 -13.15 -7.51
CA SER A 122 5.22 -12.36 -6.96
C SER A 122 6.14 -11.90 -8.07
N ARG A 123 6.81 -10.76 -7.85
CA ARG A 123 7.92 -10.36 -8.70
C ARG A 123 8.99 -11.46 -8.65
N LYS A 124 9.49 -11.88 -9.81
CA LYS A 124 10.70 -12.72 -9.88
C LYS A 124 11.83 -11.92 -9.23
N GLU A 125 12.41 -12.43 -8.13
CA GLU A 125 13.51 -11.81 -7.39
C GLU A 125 14.46 -11.10 -8.37
N ALA A 126 14.44 -9.76 -8.36
CA ALA A 126 15.44 -8.97 -9.04
C ALA A 126 16.58 -8.85 -8.03
N ALA A 127 17.76 -9.38 -8.37
CA ALA A 127 18.98 -9.10 -7.62
C ALA A 127 19.05 -7.59 -7.35
N SER A 128 18.85 -7.20 -6.09
CA SER A 128 18.72 -5.82 -5.60
C SER A 128 17.97 -4.87 -6.56
N CYS A 129 16.65 -4.76 -6.41
CA CYS A 129 16.01 -3.52 -6.83
C CYS A 129 16.46 -2.43 -5.84
N ARG A 130 17.63 -1.84 -6.09
CA ARG A 130 18.02 -0.57 -5.47
C ARG A 130 16.87 0.38 -5.75
N SER A 131 16.38 1.04 -4.71
CA SER A 131 15.53 2.21 -4.84
C SER A 131 16.07 3.08 -5.99
N LEU A 132 15.20 3.47 -6.91
CA LEU A 132 15.47 4.63 -7.76
C LEU A 132 15.50 5.82 -6.80
N GLY A 133 16.68 6.08 -6.23
CA GLY A 133 16.93 7.27 -5.44
C GLY A 133 16.92 8.46 -6.38
N TYR A 134 16.08 9.45 -6.07
CA TYR A 134 16.13 10.74 -6.73
C TYR A 134 17.52 11.35 -6.49
N GLY A 135 18.19 11.75 -7.57
CA GLY A 135 19.30 12.70 -7.47
C GLY A 135 18.78 14.03 -6.93
N SER A 136 19.64 14.79 -6.26
CA SER A 136 19.36 16.13 -5.71
C SER A 136 18.93 17.17 -6.77
N ASP A 137 18.77 16.77 -8.03
CA ASP A 137 18.38 17.56 -9.19
C ASP A 137 17.02 17.16 -9.79
N GLY A 138 16.28 16.24 -9.16
CA GLY A 138 14.86 15.99 -9.48
C GLY A 138 14.59 15.37 -10.85
N ARG A 139 15.55 14.68 -11.47
CA ARG A 139 15.34 13.93 -12.71
C ARG A 139 15.37 12.43 -12.48
N LEU A 140 14.40 11.73 -13.08
CA LEU A 140 14.35 10.27 -13.18
C LEU A 140 15.46 9.78 -14.14
N LEU A 141 16.23 8.77 -13.72
CA LEU A 141 16.99 7.90 -14.64
C LEU A 141 16.07 6.85 -15.24
#